data_AF-A0A938J4V7-F1
#
_entry.id   AF-A0A938J4V7-F1
#
_cell.length_a   1.000
_cell.length_b   1.000
_cell.length_c   1.000
_cell.angle_alpha   90.00
_cell.angle_beta   90.00
_cell.angle_gamma   90.00
#
_symmetry.space_group_name_H-M   'P 1'
#
loop_
_entity.id
_entity.type
_entity.pdbx_description
1 polymer ?
#
loop_
_entity_poly.entity_id
_entity_poly.type
_entity_poly.pdbx_seq_one_letter_code
_entity_poly.pdbx_strand_id
1 'polypeptide(L)' 'MVGARITSARTEAGLTVEDLAHRTKIRASILMAMEDDDFSACGGDVYARGHLKGIASALGIDPAELLDLFDASLGGT' A
#
# COMPACT_ATOMS: atom_id res chain seq x y z
N MET A 1 1.05 1.76 -11.22
CA MET A 1 0.28 2.41 -10.14
C MET A 1 0.33 1.49 -8.94
N VAL A 2 0.72 2.02 -7.78
CA VAL A 2 0.93 1.25 -6.55
C VAL A 2 -0.41 0.79 -6.00
N GLY A 3 -1.41 1.68 -6.01
CA GLY A 3 -2.74 1.40 -5.45
C GLY A 3 -3.40 0.20 -6.11
N ALA A 4 -3.45 0.18 -7.44
CA ALA A 4 -3.96 -0.96 -8.21
C ALA A 4 -3.25 -2.29 -7.88
N ARG A 5 -1.94 -2.26 -7.63
CA ARG A 5 -1.17 -3.45 -7.28
C ARG A 5 -1.55 -3.99 -5.89
N ILE A 6 -1.75 -3.09 -4.92
CA ILE A 6 -2.22 -3.43 -3.58
C ILE A 6 -3.63 -4.03 -3.65
N THR A 7 -4.55 -3.38 -4.37
CA THR A 7 -5.93 -3.87 -4.53
C THR A 7 -5.97 -5.26 -5.15
N SER A 8 -5.21 -5.51 -6.23
CA SER A 8 -5.15 -6.84 -6.88
C SER A 8 -4.73 -7.92 -5.88
N ALA A 9 -3.57 -7.76 -5.24
CA ALA A 9 -3.08 -8.74 -4.27
C ALA A 9 -4.01 -8.95 -3.08
N ARG A 10 -4.62 -7.88 -2.56
CA ARG A 10 -5.58 -7.98 -1.47
C ARG A 10 -6.78 -8.83 -1.89
N THR A 11 -7.33 -8.59 -3.09
CA THR A 11 -8.48 -9.34 -3.60
C THR A 11 -8.13 -10.79 -3.95
N GLU A 12 -6.95 -11.05 -4.51
CA GLU A 12 -6.42 -12.40 -4.77
C GLU A 12 -6.23 -13.20 -3.48
N ALA A 13 -5.81 -12.52 -2.40
CA ALA A 13 -5.71 -13.10 -1.06
C ALA A 13 -7.08 -13.27 -0.36
N GLY A 14 -8.19 -12.88 -1.00
CA GLY A 14 -9.54 -12.99 -0.44
C GLY A 14 -9.81 -12.06 0.75
N LEU A 15 -9.06 -10.95 0.85
CA LEU A 15 -9.15 -10.03 2.00
C LEU A 15 -10.03 -8.82 1.69
N THR A 16 -10.81 -8.40 2.69
CA THR A 16 -11.41 -7.05 2.70
C THR A 16 -10.36 -6.00 3.06
N VAL A 17 -10.68 -4.72 2.83
CA VAL A 17 -9.83 -3.60 3.28
C VAL A 17 -9.68 -3.66 4.81
N GLU A 18 -10.76 -3.98 5.52
CA GLU A 18 -10.80 -4.13 6.98
C GLU A 18 -9.88 -5.25 7.47
N ASP A 19 -9.85 -6.40 6.76
CA ASP A 19 -8.94 -7.50 7.09
C ASP A 19 -7.48 -7.09 6.96
N LEU A 20 -7.13 -6.42 5.85
CA LEU A 20 -5.77 -5.97 5.61
C LEU A 20 -5.36 -4.86 6.59
N ALA A 21 -6.26 -3.93 6.89
CA ALA A 21 -6.08 -2.91 7.93
C ALA A 21 -5.81 -3.56 9.29
N HIS A 22 -6.57 -4.60 9.66
CA HIS A 22 -6.38 -5.31 10.92
C HIS A 22 -5.04 -6.05 11.00
N ARG A 23 -4.58 -6.64 9.89
CA ARG A 23 -3.28 -7.34 9.79
C ARG A 23 -2.09 -6.37 9.89
N THR A 24 -2.18 -5.24 9.19
CA THR A 24 -1.09 -4.27 9.06
C THR A 24 -1.07 -3.21 10.17
N LYS A 25 -2.17 -3.10 10.94
CA LYS A 25 -2.42 -2.01 11.90
C LYS A 25 -2.48 -0.63 11.26
N ILE A 26 -2.69 -0.57 9.95
CA ILE A 26 -2.97 0.65 9.20
C ILE A 26 -4.46 0.94 9.31
N ARG A 27 -4.86 2.20 9.47
CA ARG A 27 -6.28 2.57 9.47
C ARG A 27 -6.87 2.27 8.09
N ALA A 28 -8.07 1.68 8.05
CA ALA A 28 -8.75 1.35 6.79
C ALA A 28 -8.85 2.56 5.85
N SER A 29 -9.08 3.77 6.37
CA SER A 29 -9.13 4.99 5.57
C SER A 29 -7.81 5.34 4.87
N ILE A 30 -6.67 5.11 5.53
CA ILE A 30 -5.34 5.30 4.91
C ILE A 30 -5.13 4.21 3.86
N LEU A 31 -5.52 2.96 4.15
CA LEU A 31 -5.35 1.85 3.20
C LEU A 31 -6.19 2.05 1.93
N MET A 32 -7.43 2.55 2.06
CA MET A 32 -8.25 2.92 0.90
C MET A 32 -7.62 4.05 0.09
N ALA A 33 -7.07 5.07 0.74
CA ALA A 33 -6.36 6.15 0.05
C ALA A 33 -5.14 5.61 -0.72
N MET A 34 -4.34 4.75 -0.09
CA MET A 34 -3.20 4.10 -0.76
C MET A 34 -3.62 3.23 -1.95
N GLU A 35 -4.76 2.52 -1.87
CA GLU A 35 -5.33 1.76 -2.99
C GLU A 35 -5.81 2.66 -4.15
N ASP A 36 -6.09 3.94 -3.89
CA ASP A 36 -6.39 4.99 -4.87
C ASP A 36 -5.16 5.81 -5.28
N ASP A 37 -3.95 5.32 -4.96
CA ASP A 37 -2.66 6.01 -5.15
C ASP A 37 -2.55 7.38 -4.44
N ASP A 38 -3.42 7.66 -3.44
CA ASP A 38 -3.33 8.81 -2.55
C ASP A 38 -2.54 8.49 -1.28
N PHE A 39 -1.30 8.98 -1.23
CA PHE A 39 -0.39 8.83 -0.08
C PHE A 39 -0.34 10.07 0.82
N SER A 40 -1.16 11.09 0.55
CA SER A 40 -1.16 12.35 1.33
C SER A 40 -1.50 12.12 2.81
N ALA A 41 -2.36 11.14 3.09
CA ALA A 41 -2.78 10.76 4.44
C ALA A 41 -1.73 9.96 5.23
N CYS A 42 -0.63 9.52 4.59
CA CYS A 42 0.43 8.76 5.27
C CYS A 42 1.30 9.66 6.17
N GLY A 43 1.27 10.98 6.00
CA GLY A 43 2.14 11.90 6.75
C GLY A 43 3.54 12.06 6.15
N GLY A 44 3.70 11.75 4.86
CA GLY A 44 4.94 11.90 4.09
C GLY A 44 5.55 10.57 3.63
N ASP A 45 6.51 10.66 2.70
CA ASP A 45 7.06 9.52 1.97
C ASP A 45 7.70 8.46 2.87
N VAL A 46 8.33 8.87 3.97
CA VAL A 46 8.93 7.95 4.96
C VAL A 46 7.88 7.02 5.55
N TYR A 47 6.71 7.57 5.92
CA TYR A 47 5.61 6.79 6.48
C TYR A 47 4.89 5.98 5.39
N ALA A 48 4.72 6.53 4.19
CA ALA A 48 4.16 5.80 3.05
C ALA A 48 4.99 4.53 2.75
N ARG A 49 6.32 4.65 2.67
CA ARG A 49 7.23 3.49 2.49
C ARG A 49 7.13 2.49 3.64
N GLY A 50 6.97 2.96 4.88
CA GLY A 50 6.73 2.09 6.04
C GLY A 50 5.44 1.28 5.90
N HIS A 51 4.35 1.93 5.49
CA HIS A 51 3.08 1.27 5.22
C HIS A 51 3.17 0.27 4.07
N LEU A 52 3.83 0.64 2.96
CA LEU A 52 4.03 -0.26 1.82
C LEU A 52 4.79 -1.54 2.20
N LYS A 53 5.83 -1.43 3.04
CA LYS A 53 6.53 -2.61 3.57
C LYS A 53 5.62 -3.51 4.40
N GLY A 54 4.80 -2.92 5.28
CA GLY A 54 3.84 -3.65 6.09
C GLY A 54 2.77 -4.36 5.25
N ILE A 55 2.24 -3.68 4.23
CA ILE A 55 1.26 -4.22 3.29
C ILE A 55 1.88 -5.36 2.47
N ALA A 56 3.08 -5.16 1.92
CA ALA A 56 3.79 -6.19 1.17
C ALA A 56 3.98 -7.46 2.00
N SER A 57 4.44 -7.32 3.25
CA SER A 57 4.59 -8.45 4.16
C SER A 57 3.26 -9.16 4.46
N ALA A 58 2.16 -8.42 4.64
CA ALA A 58 0.84 -8.99 4.93
C ALA A 58 0.21 -9.72 3.73
N LEU A 59 0.58 -9.33 2.51
CA LEU A 59 0.09 -9.89 1.24
C LEU A 59 1.06 -10.89 0.60
N GLY A 60 2.24 -11.11 1.19
CA GLY A 60 3.27 -11.99 0.62
C GLY A 60 3.92 -11.45 -0.66
N ILE A 61 3.91 -10.13 -0.86
CA ILE A 61 4.56 -9.43 -1.97
C ILE A 61 5.98 -9.10 -1.57
N ASP A 62 6.92 -9.09 -2.52
CA ASP A 62 8.25 -8.51 -2.28
C ASP A 62 8.11 -7.00 -1.99
N PRO A 63 8.56 -6.49 -0.83
CA PRO A 63 8.49 -5.07 -0.53
C PRO A 63 9.18 -4.19 -1.57
N ALA A 64 10.22 -4.67 -2.25
CA ALA A 64 10.90 -3.92 -3.30
C ALA A 64 9.95 -3.57 -4.45
N GLU A 65 9.03 -4.48 -4.82
CA GLU A 65 8.07 -4.27 -5.90
C GLU A 65 7.18 -3.05 -5.64
N LEU A 66 6.61 -2.93 -4.43
CA LEU A 66 5.75 -1.80 -4.09
C LEU A 66 6.53 -0.49 -3.94
N LEU A 67 7.77 -0.56 -3.45
CA LEU A 67 8.62 0.62 -3.28
C LEU A 67 9.10 1.16 -4.62
N ASP A 68 9.47 0.30 -5.57
CA ASP A 68 9.89 0.71 -6.91
C ASP A 68 8.73 1.36 -7.67
N LEU A 69 7.52 0.80 -7.55
CA LEU A 69 6.30 1.40 -8.13
C LEU A 69 6.00 2.78 -7.52
N PHE A 70 6.23 2.95 -6.22
CA PHE A 70 6.03 4.22 -5.52
C PHE A 70 7.10 5.26 -5.90
N ASP A 71 8.34 4.83 -6.06
CA ASP A 71 9.43 5.74 -6.45
C ASP A 71 9.27 6.19 -7.90
N ALA A 72 8.79 5.31 -8.77
CA ALA A 72 8.43 5.65 -10.14
C ALA A 72 7.26 6.65 -10.21
N SER A 73 6.32 6.65 -9.26
CA SER A 73 5.23 7.63 -9.23
C SER A 73 5.64 9.00 -8.67
N LEU A 74 6.67 9.05 -7.81
CA LEU A 74 7.26 10.29 -7.31
C LEU A 74 8.20 10.97 -8.32
N GLY A 75 8.86 10.19 -9.17
CA GLY A 75 9.85 10.67 -10.15
C GLY A 75 9.29 11.27 -11.45
N GLY A 76 7.97 11.51 -11.53
CA GLY A 76 7.32 12.07 -12.70
C GLY A 76 7.39 13.60 -12.77
N THR A 77 8.53 14.15 -13.19
CA THR A 77 8.66 15.51 -13.76
C THR A 77 9.61 15.49 -14.95
#